data_AF-A0A1G5U4Q3-F1
#
_entry.id   AF-A0A1G5U4Q3-F1
#
_cell.length_a   1.000
_cell.length_b   1.000
_cell.length_c   1.000
_cell.angle_alpha   90.00
_cell.angle_beta   90.00
_cell.angle_gamma   90.00
#
_symmetry.space_group_name_H-M   'P 1'
#
loop_
_entity.id
_entity.type
_entity.pdbx_description
1 polymer ?
#
loop_
_entity_poly.entity_id
_entity_poly.type
_entity_poly.pdbx_seq_one_letter_code
_entity_poly.pdbx_strand_id
1 'polypeptide(L)'
;MLAFAIPAKHWLWTGALTPGTRRVVADRPLHPARYEIIDGFHTGIVEADLPEGTVVVTISAGMPERFGTAYVVLAEVLQHVHEHEAQDLLDPAEATLRLHERLKQQAGLDCVSRRFRYPNGHAMKKGELRVRGGWHAVVTDTTARQVWLRAATTAEILAGGGVVPEAPVGQDLIAAIRAEVAETAAEEADTPAAA
;
A
#
# COMPACT_ATOMS: atom_id res chain seq x y z
N MET A 1 24.13 10.24 -6.76
CA MET A 1 23.58 10.38 -8.12
C MET A 1 23.24 9.02 -8.67
N LEU A 2 21.95 8.77 -8.91
CA LEU A 2 21.40 7.54 -9.46
C LEU A 2 20.96 7.76 -10.90
N ALA A 3 21.03 6.70 -11.71
CA ALA A 3 20.59 6.72 -13.09
C ALA A 3 19.49 5.68 -13.29
N PHE A 4 18.30 6.14 -13.66
CA PHE A 4 17.13 5.28 -13.87
C PHE A 4 16.82 5.18 -15.34
N ALA A 5 16.72 3.95 -15.85
CA ALA A 5 16.27 3.67 -17.20
C ALA A 5 14.74 3.53 -17.23
N ILE A 6 14.08 4.37 -18.02
CA ILE A 6 12.63 4.30 -18.23
C ILE A 6 12.31 4.31 -19.73
N PRO A 7 11.22 3.66 -20.18
CA PRO A 7 10.82 3.74 -21.58
C PRO A 7 10.64 5.21 -22.00
N ALA A 8 11.19 5.62 -23.15
CA ALA A 8 11.19 7.03 -23.58
C ALA A 8 9.78 7.64 -23.76
N LYS A 9 8.75 6.78 -23.86
CA LYS A 9 7.33 7.18 -23.88
C LYS A 9 6.76 7.56 -22.51
N HIS A 10 7.54 7.44 -21.43
CA HIS A 10 7.14 7.83 -20.09
C HIS A 10 8.02 8.96 -19.56
N TRP A 11 7.47 9.76 -18.66
CA TRP A 11 8.17 10.76 -17.86
C TRP A 11 8.17 10.36 -16.40
N LEU A 12 9.27 10.60 -15.71
CA LEU A 12 9.39 10.42 -14.28
C LEU A 12 9.06 11.73 -13.56
N TRP A 13 8.37 11.63 -12.44
CA TRP A 13 7.99 12.75 -11.58
C TRP A 13 8.22 12.37 -10.13
N THR A 14 8.46 13.36 -9.28
CA THR A 14 8.29 13.17 -7.83
C THR A 14 6.81 12.96 -7.52
N GLY A 15 6.51 12.16 -6.51
CA GLY A 15 5.15 11.90 -6.04
C GLY A 15 4.68 12.91 -5.00
N ALA A 16 3.39 13.24 -5.00
CA ALA A 16 2.71 13.95 -3.92
C ALA A 16 1.29 13.41 -3.71
N LEU A 17 0.65 13.82 -2.63
CA LEU A 17 -0.74 13.45 -2.33
C LEU A 17 -1.69 14.59 -2.71
N THR A 18 -2.79 14.24 -3.37
CA THR A 18 -3.86 15.20 -3.64
C THR A 18 -4.51 15.70 -2.35
N PRO A 19 -4.86 17.00 -2.27
CA PRO A 19 -5.71 17.50 -1.19
C PRO A 19 -7.06 16.77 -1.17
N GLY A 20 -7.50 16.33 0.01
CA GLY A 20 -8.80 15.68 0.21
C GLY A 20 -8.83 14.19 -0.14
N THR A 21 -8.58 13.81 -1.40
CA THR A 21 -8.67 12.39 -1.81
C THR A 21 -7.42 11.56 -1.48
N ARG A 22 -6.31 12.21 -1.11
CA ARG A 22 -5.05 11.57 -0.70
C ARG A 22 -4.53 10.55 -1.73
N ARG A 23 -4.80 10.77 -3.02
CA ARG A 23 -4.27 9.91 -4.10
C ARG A 23 -2.85 10.32 -4.45
N VAL A 24 -2.04 9.34 -4.85
CA VAL A 24 -0.66 9.60 -5.29
C VAL A 24 -0.69 10.17 -6.71
N VAL A 25 -0.05 11.32 -6.90
CA VAL A 25 0.01 12.03 -8.18
C VAL A 25 1.41 12.57 -8.45
N ALA A 26 1.69 12.82 -9.74
CA ALA A 26 2.88 13.52 -10.19
C ALA A 26 2.89 14.98 -9.69
N ASP A 27 4.01 15.39 -9.08
CA ASP A 27 4.26 16.74 -8.55
C ASP A 27 5.28 17.51 -9.41
N ARG A 28 6.58 17.24 -9.24
CA ARG A 28 7.65 17.92 -10.00
C ARG A 28 8.28 16.97 -11.02
N PRO A 29 8.47 17.42 -12.27
CA PRO A 29 9.02 16.58 -13.31
C PRO A 29 10.51 16.31 -13.08
N LEU A 30 10.93 15.09 -13.40
CA LEU A 30 12.31 14.67 -13.51
C LEU A 30 12.59 14.36 -14.98
N HIS A 31 13.14 15.36 -15.67
CA HIS A 31 13.41 15.21 -17.11
C HIS A 31 14.55 14.21 -17.34
N PRO A 32 14.45 13.36 -18.37
CA PRO A 32 15.58 12.54 -18.80
C PRO A 32 16.79 13.42 -19.12
N ALA A 33 17.96 13.02 -18.63
CA ALA A 33 19.23 13.68 -18.90
C ALA A 33 19.77 13.30 -20.29
N ARG A 34 19.46 12.07 -20.75
CA ARG A 34 19.86 11.54 -22.06
C ARG A 34 18.87 10.50 -22.58
N TYR A 35 18.86 10.31 -23.89
CA TYR A 35 18.06 9.28 -24.56
C TYR A 35 18.98 8.31 -25.30
N GLU A 36 18.72 7.02 -25.15
CA GLU A 36 19.50 5.94 -25.74
C GLU A 36 18.60 4.84 -26.31
N ILE A 37 19.20 3.93 -27.08
CA ILE A 37 18.54 2.70 -27.53
C ILE A 37 19.15 1.55 -26.74
N ILE A 38 18.36 0.93 -25.88
CA ILE A 38 18.74 -0.21 -25.04
C ILE A 38 17.84 -1.38 -25.43
N ASP A 39 18.43 -2.52 -25.79
CA ASP A 39 17.72 -3.71 -26.25
C ASP A 39 16.71 -3.44 -27.39
N GLY A 40 17.03 -2.49 -28.27
CA GLY A 40 16.17 -2.08 -29.39
C GLY A 40 15.04 -1.12 -29.02
N PHE A 41 14.94 -0.68 -27.76
CA PHE A 41 13.92 0.24 -27.28
C PHE A 41 14.49 1.64 -26.99
N HIS A 42 13.77 2.67 -27.42
CA HIS A 42 14.06 4.05 -27.00
C HIS A 42 13.85 4.19 -25.49
N THR A 43 14.93 4.52 -24.80
CA THR A 43 15.00 4.58 -23.34
C THR A 43 15.48 5.96 -22.93
N GLY A 44 14.75 6.60 -22.02
CA GLY A 44 15.20 7.82 -21.34
C GLY A 44 15.98 7.43 -20.10
N ILE A 45 17.18 7.99 -19.93
CA ILE A 45 17.96 7.86 -18.71
C ILE A 45 17.75 9.12 -17.88
N VAL A 46 17.20 8.95 -16.68
CA VAL A 46 17.01 10.02 -15.71
C VAL A 46 18.12 9.95 -14.69
N GLU A 47 19.02 10.93 -14.70
CA GLU A 47 20.08 11.07 -13.71
C GLU A 47 19.58 12.02 -12.62
N ALA A 48 19.38 11.50 -11.41
CA ALA A 48 18.83 12.28 -10.31
C ALA A 48 19.52 11.93 -8.99
N ASP A 49 19.72 12.95 -8.15
CA ASP A 49 20.23 12.78 -6.79
C ASP A 49 19.04 12.83 -5.81
N LEU A 50 18.28 11.74 -5.78
CA LEU A 50 17.13 11.59 -4.89
C LEU A 50 17.51 10.74 -3.68
N PRO A 51 17.08 11.12 -2.46
CA PRO A 51 17.29 10.29 -1.30
C PRO A 51 16.47 9.02 -1.39
N GLU A 52 16.97 7.96 -0.79
CA GLU A 52 16.21 6.73 -0.61
C GLU A 52 14.90 6.98 0.14
N GLY A 53 13.85 6.27 -0.27
CA GLY A 53 12.49 6.49 0.23
C GLY A 53 11.71 7.56 -0.53
N THR A 54 12.33 8.26 -1.48
CA THR A 54 11.60 9.21 -2.35
C THR A 54 10.59 8.45 -3.21
N VAL A 55 9.32 8.84 -3.12
CA VAL A 55 8.29 8.33 -4.01
C VAL A 55 8.38 9.05 -5.35
N VAL A 56 8.44 8.28 -6.43
CA VAL A 56 8.40 8.76 -7.80
C VAL A 56 7.23 8.13 -8.55
N VAL A 57 6.74 8.81 -9.58
CA VAL A 57 5.61 8.39 -10.39
C VAL A 57 6.02 8.44 -11.85
N THR A 58 5.73 7.37 -12.60
CA THR A 58 5.84 7.39 -14.06
C THR A 58 4.50 7.69 -14.69
N ILE A 59 4.45 8.69 -15.58
CA ILE A 59 3.28 8.99 -16.40
C ILE A 59 3.62 8.86 -17.88
N SER A 60 2.64 8.54 -18.72
CA SER A 60 2.82 8.57 -20.17
C SER A 60 3.10 9.99 -20.65
N ALA A 61 4.13 10.16 -21.48
CA ALA A 61 4.53 11.45 -22.04
C ALA A 61 3.37 12.06 -22.86
N GLY A 62 3.13 13.36 -22.67
CA GLY A 62 2.08 14.10 -23.38
C GLY A 62 0.65 13.89 -22.85
N MET A 63 0.46 13.12 -21.78
CA MET A 63 -0.85 12.97 -21.14
C MET A 63 -1.08 14.06 -20.08
N PRO A 64 -2.30 14.63 -19.97
CA PRO A 64 -2.63 15.62 -18.94
C PRO A 64 -2.86 14.98 -17.56
N GLU A 65 -2.98 13.66 -17.50
CA GLU A 65 -3.22 12.91 -16.27
C GLU A 65 -1.98 12.95 -15.36
N ARG A 66 -2.21 13.19 -14.07
CA ARG A 66 -1.16 13.16 -13.04
C ARG A 66 -1.08 11.84 -12.29
N PHE A 67 -1.94 10.87 -12.64
CA PHE A 67 -1.92 9.54 -12.06
C PHE A 67 -1.01 8.65 -12.90
N GLY A 68 -0.33 7.74 -12.24
CA GLY A 68 0.61 6.85 -12.90
C GLY A 68 1.04 5.72 -11.99
N THR A 69 2.06 5.00 -12.42
CA THR A 69 2.64 3.92 -11.64
C THR A 69 3.61 4.50 -10.61
N ALA A 70 3.46 4.11 -9.35
CA ALA A 70 4.29 4.58 -8.24
C ALA A 70 5.50 3.67 -8.04
N TYR A 71 6.62 4.29 -7.72
CA TYR A 71 7.86 3.62 -7.35
C TYR A 71 8.47 4.32 -6.13
N VAL A 72 9.32 3.59 -5.41
CA VAL A 72 10.19 4.17 -4.39
C VAL A 72 11.64 4.08 -4.87
N VAL A 73 12.40 5.15 -4.64
CA VAL A 73 13.84 5.14 -4.84
C VAL A 73 14.47 4.28 -3.75
N LEU A 74 15.08 3.17 -4.14
CA LEU A 74 16.00 2.39 -3.32
C LEU A 74 17.43 2.66 -3.78
N ALA A 75 18.42 2.23 -2.98
CA ALA A 75 19.85 2.51 -3.17
C ALA A 75 20.35 2.55 -4.63
N GLU A 76 19.95 1.61 -5.50
CA GLU A 76 20.38 1.60 -6.91
C GLU A 76 19.24 1.40 -7.92
N VAL A 77 17.99 1.29 -7.45
CA VAL A 77 16.86 0.88 -8.29
C VAL A 77 15.60 1.66 -7.96
N LEU A 78 14.69 1.74 -8.94
CA LEU A 78 13.30 2.11 -8.69
C LEU A 78 12.52 0.84 -8.43
N GLN A 79 12.03 0.69 -7.20
CA GLN A 79 11.17 -0.43 -6.85
C GLN A 79 9.71 -0.04 -7.04
N HIS A 80 8.95 -0.86 -7.78
CA HIS A 80 7.51 -0.68 -7.88
C HIS A 80 6.87 -0.86 -6.52
N VAL A 81 5.95 0.04 -6.16
CA VAL A 81 5.20 -0.03 -4.90
C VAL A 81 3.71 0.14 -5.16
N HIS A 82 2.90 -0.45 -4.29
CA HIS A 82 1.47 -0.24 -4.31
C HIS A 82 1.12 1.20 -3.89
N GLU A 83 -0.03 1.71 -4.38
CA GLU A 83 -0.45 3.08 -4.08
C GLU A 83 -0.55 3.35 -2.57
N HIS A 84 -0.98 2.35 -1.79
CA HIS A 84 -1.12 2.49 -0.35
C HIS A 84 0.24 2.63 0.37
N GLU A 85 1.29 1.97 -0.12
CA GLU A 85 2.65 2.10 0.42
C GLU A 85 3.23 3.47 0.06
N ALA A 86 3.01 3.91 -1.18
CA ALA A 86 3.38 5.26 -1.61
C ALA A 86 2.66 6.35 -0.79
N GLN A 87 1.38 6.15 -0.43
CA GLN A 87 0.67 7.03 0.50
C GLN A 87 1.32 7.06 1.88
N ASP A 88 1.67 5.88 2.41
CA ASP A 88 2.24 5.73 3.74
C ASP A 88 3.68 6.29 3.82
N LEU A 89 4.45 6.28 2.72
CA LEU A 89 5.73 6.98 2.59
C LEU A 89 5.58 8.51 2.50
N LEU A 90 4.59 9.00 1.73
CA LEU A 90 4.36 10.44 1.53
C LEU A 90 3.71 11.11 2.74
N ASP A 91 2.99 10.34 3.55
CA ASP A 91 2.36 10.81 4.78
C ASP A 91 2.38 9.73 5.87
N PRO A 92 3.50 9.59 6.58
CA PRO A 92 3.64 8.55 7.61
C PRO A 92 2.70 8.79 8.81
N ALA A 93 2.23 10.02 9.04
CA ALA A 93 1.41 10.36 10.19
C ALA A 93 0.02 9.69 10.16
N GLU A 94 -0.57 9.52 8.98
CA GLU A 94 -1.87 8.86 8.83
C GLU A 94 -1.76 7.38 8.40
N ALA A 95 -0.55 6.84 8.24
CA ALA A 95 -0.34 5.48 7.73
C ALA A 95 -1.09 4.42 8.53
N THR A 96 -0.99 4.48 9.87
CA THR A 96 -1.69 3.55 10.76
C THR A 96 -3.22 3.67 10.65
N LEU A 97 -3.74 4.89 10.52
CA LEU A 97 -5.18 5.09 10.32
C LEU A 97 -5.64 4.47 8.98
N ARG A 98 -4.88 4.68 7.91
CA ARG A 98 -5.16 4.07 6.60
C ARG A 98 -5.09 2.54 6.65
N LEU A 99 -4.10 1.97 7.35
CA LEU A 99 -4.01 0.53 7.59
C LEU A 99 -5.28 0.01 8.28
N HIS A 100 -5.76 0.69 9.33
CA HIS A 100 -6.97 0.29 10.03
C HIS A 100 -8.19 0.30 9.12
N GLU A 101 -8.35 1.32 8.29
CA GLU A 101 -9.44 1.38 7.31
C GLU A 101 -9.36 0.25 6.28
N ARG A 102 -8.16 -0.07 5.77
CA ARG A 102 -7.95 -1.20 4.86
C ARG A 102 -8.34 -2.53 5.52
N LEU A 103 -7.89 -2.77 6.75
CA LEU A 103 -8.20 -4.00 7.50
C LEU A 103 -9.69 -4.13 7.82
N LYS A 104 -10.37 -3.03 8.20
CA LYS A 104 -11.82 -3.00 8.39
C LYS A 104 -12.57 -3.38 7.10
N GLN A 105 -12.18 -2.78 5.98
CA GLN A 105 -12.80 -3.04 4.68
C GLN A 105 -12.59 -4.49 4.23
N GLN A 106 -11.37 -5.03 4.38
CA GLN A 106 -11.06 -6.44 4.09
C GLN A 106 -11.87 -7.41 4.97
N ALA A 107 -12.10 -7.06 6.23
CA ALA A 107 -12.97 -7.81 7.13
C ALA A 107 -14.48 -7.72 6.79
N GLY A 108 -14.84 -6.85 5.84
CA GLY A 108 -16.23 -6.52 5.48
C GLY A 108 -16.97 -5.75 6.58
N LEU A 109 -16.23 -5.02 7.42
CA LEU A 109 -16.73 -4.28 8.56
C LEU A 109 -16.71 -2.77 8.28
N ASP A 110 -17.68 -2.06 8.85
CA ASP A 110 -17.70 -0.60 8.93
C ASP A 110 -18.13 -0.17 10.33
N CYS A 111 -18.30 1.14 10.55
CA CYS A 111 -18.79 1.66 11.83
C CYS A 111 -20.26 1.30 12.11
N VAL A 112 -20.98 0.77 11.12
CA VAL A 112 -22.39 0.39 11.22
C VAL A 112 -22.49 -1.11 11.49
N SER A 113 -23.52 -1.51 12.22
CA SER A 113 -23.76 -2.94 12.45
C SER A 113 -24.27 -3.60 11.18
N ARG A 114 -23.50 -4.55 10.65
CA ARG A 114 -23.87 -5.37 9.50
C ARG A 114 -24.24 -6.77 9.93
N ARG A 115 -25.23 -7.35 9.24
CA ARG A 115 -25.72 -8.69 9.50
C ARG A 115 -24.89 -9.74 8.78
N PHE A 116 -24.43 -10.75 9.51
CA PHE A 116 -23.71 -11.90 9.01
C PHE A 116 -24.45 -13.19 9.35
N ARG A 117 -24.47 -14.14 8.41
CA ARG A 117 -25.05 -15.46 8.63
C ARG A 117 -24.01 -16.36 9.29
N TYR A 118 -24.43 -17.06 10.34
CA TYR A 118 -23.61 -18.04 11.04
C TYR A 118 -24.34 -19.39 11.12
N PRO A 119 -23.59 -20.50 11.30
CA PRO A 119 -24.20 -21.79 11.58
C PRO A 119 -25.07 -21.75 12.84
N ASN A 120 -26.08 -22.63 12.87
CA ASN A 120 -26.88 -22.87 14.07
C ASN A 120 -25.96 -23.28 15.24
N GLY A 121 -26.16 -22.69 16.42
CA GLY A 121 -25.38 -23.03 17.61
C GLY A 121 -24.04 -22.28 17.74
N HIS A 122 -23.87 -21.14 17.05
CA HIS A 122 -22.71 -20.30 17.28
C HIS A 122 -22.66 -19.77 18.73
N ALA A 123 -21.46 -19.69 19.31
CA ALA A 123 -21.26 -19.27 20.69
C ALA A 123 -21.17 -17.74 20.90
N MET A 124 -21.45 -16.95 19.86
CA MET A 124 -21.32 -15.49 19.93
C MET A 124 -22.34 -14.88 20.90
N LYS A 125 -21.88 -13.90 21.67
CA LYS A 125 -22.72 -13.14 22.61
C LYS A 125 -22.67 -11.65 22.28
N LYS A 126 -23.81 -10.96 22.47
CA LYS A 126 -23.86 -9.50 22.38
C LYS A 126 -22.86 -8.85 23.35
N GLY A 127 -22.16 -7.83 22.88
CA GLY A 127 -21.10 -7.11 23.58
C GLY A 127 -19.72 -7.76 23.48
N GLU A 128 -19.61 -8.95 22.88
CA GLU A 128 -18.33 -9.64 22.74
C GLU A 128 -17.45 -9.02 21.66
N LEU A 129 -16.14 -8.97 21.92
CA LEU A 129 -15.12 -8.60 20.93
C LEU A 129 -14.59 -9.87 20.25
N ARG A 130 -14.53 -9.87 18.92
CA ARG A 130 -14.05 -10.99 18.10
C ARG A 130 -13.09 -10.51 17.03
N VAL A 131 -12.19 -11.37 16.55
CA VAL A 131 -11.39 -11.08 15.35
C VAL A 131 -12.10 -11.65 14.13
N ARG A 132 -12.19 -10.86 13.06
CA ARG A 132 -12.75 -11.25 11.77
C ARG A 132 -11.90 -10.64 10.67
N GLY A 133 -11.38 -11.47 9.75
CA GLY A 133 -10.66 -10.99 8.57
C GLY A 133 -9.51 -10.02 8.89
N GLY A 134 -8.79 -10.25 9.99
CA GLY A 134 -7.67 -9.39 10.41
C GLY A 134 -8.04 -8.14 11.20
N TRP A 135 -9.33 -7.83 11.42
CA TRP A 135 -9.76 -6.71 12.27
C TRP A 135 -10.66 -7.15 13.43
N HIS A 136 -10.69 -6.36 14.50
CA HIS A 136 -11.58 -6.59 15.64
C HIS A 136 -13.01 -6.11 15.34
N ALA A 137 -13.98 -6.96 15.64
CA ALA A 137 -15.42 -6.73 15.51
C ALA A 137 -16.09 -6.76 16.88
N VAL A 138 -17.04 -5.85 17.09
CA VAL A 138 -17.95 -5.89 18.25
C VAL A 138 -19.25 -6.55 17.82
N VAL A 139 -19.68 -7.56 18.57
CA VAL A 139 -20.98 -8.20 18.41
C VAL A 139 -22.05 -7.30 18.97
N THR A 140 -22.87 -6.70 18.12
CA THR A 140 -23.92 -5.76 18.55
C THR A 140 -25.27 -6.43 18.78
N ASP A 141 -25.53 -7.55 18.09
CA ASP A 141 -26.71 -8.37 18.32
C ASP A 141 -26.51 -9.81 17.82
N THR A 142 -27.32 -10.73 18.33
CA THR A 142 -27.24 -12.17 18.02
C THR A 142 -28.61 -12.83 18.01
N THR A 143 -28.83 -13.72 17.06
CA THR A 143 -29.95 -14.70 17.04
C THR A 143 -29.38 -16.11 16.93
N ALA A 144 -30.20 -17.14 16.73
CA ALA A 144 -29.71 -18.52 16.55
C ALA A 144 -28.88 -18.74 15.26
N ARG A 145 -29.03 -17.88 14.24
CA ARG A 145 -28.45 -18.06 12.89
C ARG A 145 -27.74 -16.83 12.35
N GLN A 146 -27.81 -15.71 13.06
CA GLN A 146 -27.38 -14.42 12.55
C GLN A 146 -26.71 -13.63 13.66
N VAL A 147 -25.65 -12.93 13.29
CA VAL A 147 -24.89 -12.07 14.17
C VAL A 147 -24.74 -10.71 13.50
N TRP A 148 -24.91 -9.64 14.26
CA TRP A 148 -24.64 -8.28 13.83
C TRP A 148 -23.28 -7.87 14.37
N LEU A 149 -22.41 -7.43 13.47
CA LEU A 149 -21.05 -7.02 13.79
C LEU A 149 -20.81 -5.62 13.23
N ARG A 150 -20.06 -4.81 13.97
CA ARG A 150 -19.41 -3.60 13.45
C ARG A 150 -17.92 -3.65 13.72
N ALA A 151 -17.14 -2.83 13.03
CA ALA A 151 -15.76 -2.59 13.37
C ALA A 151 -15.65 -2.08 14.82
N ALA A 152 -14.73 -2.66 15.58
CA ALA A 152 -14.34 -2.16 16.87
C ALA A 152 -13.51 -0.87 16.69
N THR A 153 -13.71 0.08 17.60
CA THR A 153 -12.84 1.26 17.72
C THR A 153 -11.54 0.88 18.43
N THR A 154 -10.49 1.67 18.22
CA THR A 154 -9.19 1.50 18.89
C THR A 154 -9.34 1.41 20.41
N ALA A 155 -10.19 2.25 21.00
CA ALA A 155 -10.46 2.26 22.44
C ALA A 155 -11.12 0.94 22.91
N GLU A 156 -12.06 0.39 22.14
CA GLU A 156 -12.71 -0.89 22.48
C GLU A 156 -11.75 -2.07 22.37
N ILE A 157 -10.86 -2.04 21.38
CA ILE A 157 -9.83 -3.08 21.21
C ILE A 157 -8.91 -3.09 22.43
N LEU A 158 -8.39 -1.93 22.81
CA LEU A 158 -7.49 -1.78 23.95
C LEU A 158 -8.17 -2.13 25.28
N ALA A 159 -9.42 -1.70 25.48
CA ALA A 159 -10.20 -2.05 26.67
C ALA A 159 -10.47 -3.56 26.79
N GLY A 160 -10.58 -4.26 25.66
CA GLY A 160 -10.69 -5.71 25.58
C GLY A 160 -9.37 -6.47 25.71
N GLY A 161 -8.25 -5.77 25.93
CA GLY A 161 -6.90 -6.35 25.97
C GLY A 161 -6.37 -6.80 24.60
N GLY A 162 -7.00 -6.35 23.50
CA GLY A 162 -6.55 -6.60 22.14
C GLY A 162 -5.35 -5.71 21.76
N VAL A 163 -4.65 -6.13 20.72
CA VAL A 163 -3.52 -5.38 20.15
C VAL A 163 -3.99 -4.68 18.87
N VAL A 164 -3.71 -3.39 18.77
CA VAL A 164 -4.02 -2.60 17.59
C VAL A 164 -2.82 -2.68 16.64
N PRO A 165 -3.00 -3.07 15.37
CA PRO A 165 -1.88 -3.14 14.43
C PRO A 165 -1.37 -1.74 14.13
N GLU A 166 -0.06 -1.58 14.01
CA GLU A 166 0.59 -0.34 13.63
C GLU A 166 1.19 -0.50 12.23
N ALA A 167 1.10 0.54 11.41
CA ALA A 167 1.72 0.51 10.09
C ALA A 167 3.24 0.72 10.25
N PRO A 168 4.08 -0.05 9.53
CA PRO A 168 5.48 0.31 9.40
C PRO A 168 5.58 1.66 8.66
N VAL A 169 6.46 2.54 9.11
CA VAL A 169 6.65 3.87 8.54
C VAL A 169 8.13 4.21 8.39
N GLY A 170 8.45 5.09 7.44
CA GLY A 170 9.82 5.53 7.21
C GLY A 170 10.75 4.36 6.89
N GLN A 171 11.83 4.22 7.66
CA GLN A 171 12.85 3.18 7.42
C GLN A 171 12.33 1.76 7.60
N ASP A 172 11.37 1.53 8.49
CA ASP A 172 10.80 0.19 8.70
C ASP A 172 9.98 -0.26 7.48
N LEU A 173 9.25 0.68 6.84
CA LEU A 173 8.53 0.42 5.60
C LEU A 173 9.49 0.18 4.43
N ILE A 174 10.55 0.99 4.32
CA ILE A 174 11.59 0.80 3.29
C ILE A 174 12.27 -0.57 3.46
N ALA A 175 12.54 -0.98 4.69
CA ALA A 175 13.11 -2.29 4.99
C ALA A 175 12.16 -3.43 4.62
N ALA A 176 10.85 -3.29 4.89
CA ALA A 176 9.85 -4.26 4.47
C ALA A 176 9.77 -4.40 2.95
N ILE A 177 9.73 -3.28 2.22
CA ILE A 177 9.73 -3.26 0.75
C ILE A 177 10.99 -3.97 0.21
N ARG A 178 12.17 -3.70 0.78
CA ARG A 178 13.40 -4.41 0.37
C ARG A 178 13.33 -5.91 0.62
N ALA A 179 12.75 -6.33 1.74
CA ALA A 179 12.63 -7.75 2.07
C ALA A 179 11.71 -8.47 1.06
N GLU A 180 10.59 -7.87 0.71
CA GLU A 180 9.66 -8.40 -0.30
C GLU A 180 10.32 -8.53 -1.68
N VAL A 181 11.15 -7.55 -2.06
CA VAL A 181 11.92 -7.62 -3.30
C VAL A 181 12.94 -8.76 -3.28
N ALA A 182 13.65 -8.92 -2.16
CA ALA A 182 14.62 -9.99 -2.01
C ALA A 182 13.96 -11.38 -2.04
N GLU A 183 12.77 -11.52 -1.47
CA GLU A 183 11.97 -12.74 -1.52
C GLU A 183 11.52 -13.04 -2.95
N THR A 184 10.96 -12.06 -3.66
CA THR A 184 10.54 -12.20 -5.07
C THR A 184 11.72 -12.59 -5.96
N ALA A 185 12.88 -11.96 -5.79
CA ALA A 185 14.08 -12.28 -6.56
C ALA A 185 14.60 -13.69 -6.26
N ALA A 186 14.48 -14.16 -5.01
CA ALA A 186 14.84 -15.52 -4.63
C ALA A 186 13.89 -16.55 -5.25
N GLU A 187 12.58 -16.28 -5.26
CA GLU A 187 11.57 -17.15 -5.91
C GLU A 187 11.78 -17.24 -7.42
N GLU A 188 12.09 -16.12 -8.09
CA GLU A 188 12.40 -16.10 -9.53
C GLU A 188 13.68 -16.89 -9.85
N ALA A 189 14.69 -16.83 -8.98
CA ALA A 189 15.93 -17.57 -9.13
C ALA A 189 15.79 -19.10 -8.91
N ASP A 190 14.85 -19.51 -8.05
CA ASP A 190 14.59 -20.92 -7.72
C ASP A 190 13.57 -21.57 -8.66
N THR A 191 12.92 -20.80 -9.53
CA THR A 191 12.04 -21.33 -10.58
C THR A 191 12.90 -21.89 -11.72
N PRO A 192 12.96 -23.23 -11.93
CA PRO A 192 13.74 -23.79 -13.02
C PRO A 192 13.19 -23.28 -14.35
N ALA A 193 14.05 -22.68 -15.17
CA ALA A 193 13.72 -22.29 -16.52
C ALA A 193 13.07 -23.48 -17.23
N ALA A 194 11.78 -23.35 -17.56
CA ALA A 194 11.07 -24.37 -18.32
C ALA A 194 11.81 -24.55 -19.66
N ALA A 195 12.53 -25.66 -19.77
CA ALA A 195 13.28 -26.08 -20.96
C ALA A 195 12.34 -26.59 -22.06
#